data_AF-A0A925THG4-F1
#
_entry.id   AF-A0A925THG4-F1
#
_cell.length_a   1.000
_cell.length_b   1.000
_cell.length_c   1.000
_cell.angle_alpha   90.00
_cell.angle_beta   90.00
_cell.angle_gamma   90.00
#
_symmetry.space_group_name_H-M   'P 1'
#
loop_
_entity.id
_entity.type
_entity.pdbx_description
1 polymer ?
#
loop_
_entity_poly.entity_id
_entity_poly.type
_entity_poly.pdbx_seq_one_letter_code
_entity_poly.pdbx_strand_id
1 'polypeptide(L)'
;MRALWSYWFHFAIMFEALFILTTIDAGTRIGRFLFQEVAGKIHPKFGQADWWPGAVVSTAVVVAAWAWFMNSDSFATIWKMFGIGNQMLAVIALAIVSAFLVREGKRKYLWVTIAPMAVVMTTTGTSAAIMLAGLVQGIVTQLGNPSGKERNTLLFNSTLQAIIITAMVVTAAIVIVSMARKVWGRGRGGDDAASAFPVLQPAATG
;
A
#
# COMPACT_ATOMS: atom_id res chain seq x y z
N MET A 1 39.87 -6.12 -11.78
CA MET A 1 38.80 -6.50 -10.82
C MET A 1 38.39 -5.36 -9.89
N ARG A 2 39.32 -4.65 -9.22
CA ARG A 2 38.98 -3.51 -8.33
C ARG A 2 38.29 -2.32 -9.02
N ALA A 3 38.72 -1.97 -10.24
CA ALA A 3 38.08 -0.91 -11.03
C ALA A 3 36.62 -1.26 -11.38
N LEU A 4 36.36 -2.50 -11.81
CA LEU A 4 35.00 -2.97 -12.14
C LEU A 4 34.07 -2.92 -10.92
N TRP A 5 34.57 -3.34 -9.75
CA TRP A 5 33.85 -3.24 -8.49
C TRP A 5 33.56 -1.78 -8.11
N SER A 6 34.53 -0.89 -8.23
CA SER A 6 34.33 0.54 -7.97
C SER A 6 33.27 1.15 -8.89
N TYR A 7 33.31 0.86 -10.20
CA TYR A 7 32.26 1.30 -11.13
C TYR A 7 30.89 0.73 -10.77
N TRP A 8 30.82 -0.54 -10.40
CA TRP A 8 29.57 -1.17 -9.97
C TRP A 8 28.99 -0.53 -8.71
N PHE A 9 29.83 -0.20 -7.71
CA PHE A 9 29.38 0.50 -6.51
C PHE A 9 28.83 1.90 -6.81
N HIS A 10 29.51 2.69 -7.65
CA HIS A 10 28.99 4.00 -8.06
C HIS A 10 27.67 3.88 -8.81
N PHE A 11 27.58 2.91 -9.72
CA PHE A 11 26.34 2.63 -10.45
C PHE A 11 25.20 2.23 -9.50
N ALA A 12 25.45 1.32 -8.55
CA ALA A 12 24.45 0.86 -7.59
C ALA A 12 23.95 2.00 -6.70
N ILE A 13 24.86 2.82 -6.14
CA ILE A 13 24.50 3.95 -5.27
C ILE A 13 23.74 5.03 -6.06
N MET A 14 24.15 5.35 -7.29
CA MET A 14 23.41 6.30 -8.13
C MET A 14 22.03 5.78 -8.52
N PHE A 15 21.92 4.50 -8.89
CA PHE A 15 20.64 3.86 -9.22
C PHE A 15 19.69 3.85 -8.01
N GLU A 16 20.19 3.47 -6.83
CA GLU A 16 19.43 3.48 -5.59
C GLU A 16 18.95 4.90 -5.24
N ALA A 17 19.83 5.90 -5.35
CA ALA A 17 19.48 7.29 -5.12
C ALA A 17 18.40 7.80 -6.09
N LEU A 18 18.52 7.48 -7.39
CA LEU A 18 17.52 7.86 -8.40
C LEU A 18 16.17 7.16 -8.18
N PHE A 19 16.19 5.89 -7.77
CA PHE A 19 14.99 5.14 -7.42
C PHE A 19 14.27 5.76 -6.21
N ILE A 20 15.03 6.10 -5.16
CA ILE A 20 14.49 6.78 -3.97
C ILE A 20 13.94 8.16 -4.35
N LEU A 21 14.69 8.95 -5.14
CA LEU A 21 14.25 10.28 -5.58
C LEU A 21 12.95 10.23 -6.37
N THR A 22 12.83 9.28 -7.30
CA THR A 22 11.60 9.06 -8.09
C THR A 22 10.42 8.70 -7.18
N THR A 23 10.66 7.84 -6.19
CA THR A 23 9.64 7.41 -5.23
C THR A 23 9.19 8.55 -4.33
N ILE A 24 10.13 9.36 -3.84
CA ILE A 24 9.83 10.53 -2.99
C ILE A 24 9.11 11.62 -3.79
N ASP A 25 9.47 11.86 -5.04
CA ASP A 25 8.78 12.82 -5.91
C ASP A 25 7.32 12.42 -6.15
N ALA A 26 7.11 11.17 -6.62
CA ALA A 26 5.77 10.63 -6.82
C ALA A 26 4.97 10.59 -5.49
N GLY A 27 5.63 10.19 -4.40
CA GLY A 27 5.05 10.14 -3.06
C GLY A 27 4.63 11.51 -2.53
N THR A 28 5.42 12.55 -2.77
CA THR A 28 5.11 13.93 -2.36
C THR A 28 3.93 14.48 -3.17
N ARG A 29 3.89 14.17 -4.47
CA ARG A 29 2.76 14.53 -5.33
C ARG A 29 1.45 13.88 -4.88
N ILE A 30 1.47 12.58 -4.62
CA ILE A 30 0.29 11.84 -4.13
C ILE A 30 -0.08 12.27 -2.71
N GLY A 31 0.90 12.45 -1.83
CA GLY A 31 0.71 12.90 -0.45
C GLY A 31 0.02 14.26 -0.38
N ARG A 32 0.37 15.18 -1.29
CA ARG A 32 -0.32 16.46 -1.44
C ARG A 32 -1.81 16.27 -1.72
N PHE A 33 -2.15 15.38 -2.67
CA PHE A 33 -3.53 15.11 -3.03
C PHE A 33 -4.31 14.44 -1.89
N LEU A 34 -3.70 13.45 -1.21
CA LEU A 34 -4.31 12.79 -0.05
C LEU A 34 -4.55 13.77 1.10
N PHE A 35 -3.59 14.64 1.39
CA PHE A 35 -3.74 15.67 2.41
C PHE A 35 -4.87 16.63 2.06
N GLN A 36 -4.93 17.09 0.81
CA GLN A 36 -6.01 17.96 0.33
C GLN A 36 -7.38 17.27 0.39
N GLU A 37 -7.46 15.97 0.10
CA GLU A 37 -8.70 15.20 0.20
C GLU A 37 -9.18 15.08 1.66
N VAL A 38 -8.27 14.81 2.60
CA VAL A 38 -8.59 14.73 4.03
C VAL A 38 -8.93 16.11 4.60
N ALA A 39 -8.12 17.12 4.30
CA ALA A 39 -8.34 18.49 4.74
C ALA A 39 -9.61 19.11 4.12
N GLY A 40 -9.95 18.71 2.89
CA GLY A 40 -11.17 19.10 2.19
C GLY A 40 -12.44 18.61 2.88
N LYS A 41 -12.39 17.50 3.62
CA LYS A 41 -13.51 17.01 4.46
C LYS A 41 -13.75 17.87 5.70
N ILE A 42 -12.72 18.58 6.18
CA ILE A 42 -12.80 19.48 7.34
C ILE A 42 -13.15 20.90 6.88
N HIS A 43 -12.56 21.35 5.77
CA HIS A 43 -12.80 22.67 5.23
C HIS A 43 -12.89 22.64 3.69
N PRO A 44 -14.05 22.98 3.09
CA PRO A 44 -14.32 22.74 1.66
C PRO A 44 -13.38 23.49 0.70
N LYS A 45 -12.77 24.60 1.12
CA LYS A 45 -11.73 25.30 0.30
C LYS A 45 -10.41 24.51 0.17
N PHE A 46 -10.09 23.62 1.11
CA PHE A 46 -8.89 22.78 1.01
C PHE A 46 -9.08 21.56 0.10
N GLY A 47 -10.32 21.23 -0.25
CA GLY A 47 -10.64 20.17 -1.22
C GLY A 47 -10.49 20.62 -2.68
N GLN A 48 -10.29 21.91 -2.93
CA GLN A 48 -10.01 22.44 -4.27
C GLN A 48 -8.51 22.33 -4.57
N ALA A 49 -8.13 21.34 -5.39
CA ALA A 49 -6.73 21.09 -5.74
C ALA A 49 -6.02 22.29 -6.40
N ASP A 50 -6.81 23.18 -7.03
CA ASP A 50 -6.35 24.36 -7.77
C ASP A 50 -6.18 25.61 -6.89
N TRP A 51 -6.57 25.55 -5.61
CA TRP A 51 -6.37 26.68 -4.70
C TRP A 51 -4.90 26.78 -4.32
N TRP A 52 -4.19 27.72 -4.97
CA TRP A 52 -2.73 27.89 -4.87
C TRP A 52 -2.20 27.95 -3.42
N PRO A 53 -2.81 28.69 -2.47
CA PRO A 53 -2.37 28.68 -1.06
C PRO A 53 -2.54 27.31 -0.39
N GLY A 54 -3.64 26.61 -0.66
CA GLY A 54 -3.88 25.28 -0.14
C GLY A 54 -2.92 24.23 -0.70
N ALA A 55 -2.48 24.41 -1.95
CA ALA A 55 -1.46 23.58 -2.59
C ALA A 55 -0.06 23.81 -2.01
N VAL A 56 0.31 25.05 -1.71
CA VAL A 56 1.61 25.34 -1.08
C VAL A 56 1.64 24.81 0.35
N VAL A 57 0.58 25.03 1.13
CA VAL A 57 0.49 24.53 2.52
C VAL A 57 0.51 23.01 2.56
N SER A 58 -0.27 22.33 1.71
CA SER A 58 -0.28 20.86 1.68
C SER A 58 1.08 20.29 1.28
N THR A 59 1.76 20.90 0.32
CA THR A 59 3.12 20.49 -0.09
C THR A 59 4.12 20.73 1.04
N ALA A 60 4.07 21.89 1.70
CA ALA A 60 4.95 22.21 2.83
C ALA A 60 4.76 21.23 3.99
N VAL A 61 3.52 20.85 4.31
CA VAL A 61 3.21 19.85 5.33
C VAL A 61 3.77 18.48 4.95
N VAL A 62 3.59 18.05 3.69
CA VAL A 62 4.10 16.75 3.21
C VAL A 62 5.63 16.72 3.21
N VAL A 63 6.30 17.78 2.76
CA VAL A 63 7.77 17.89 2.81
C VAL A 63 8.28 17.94 4.25
N ALA A 64 7.62 18.67 5.14
CA ALA A 64 7.96 18.69 6.57
C ALA A 64 7.78 17.32 7.22
N ALA A 65 6.74 16.57 6.84
CA ALA A 65 6.54 15.20 7.29
C ALA A 65 7.69 14.29 6.84
N TRP A 66 8.15 14.39 5.58
CA TRP A 66 9.34 13.68 5.11
C TRP A 66 10.62 14.08 5.87
N ALA A 67 10.81 15.37 6.14
CA ALA A 67 11.97 15.87 6.87
C ALA A 67 12.00 15.38 8.33
N TRP A 68 10.84 15.41 9.01
CA TRP A 68 10.70 14.84 10.36
C TRP A 68 10.94 13.34 10.37
N PHE A 69 10.44 12.64 9.35
CA PHE A 69 10.61 11.20 9.19
C PHE A 69 12.07 10.78 8.96
N MET A 70 12.84 11.56 8.19
CA MET A 70 14.27 11.31 7.96
C MET A 70 15.11 11.43 9.24
N ASN A 71 14.64 12.19 10.23
CA ASN A 71 15.27 12.27 11.55
C ASN A 71 14.93 11.09 12.47
N SER A 72 14.15 10.11 12.01
CA SER A 72 13.78 8.92 12.78
C SER A 72 14.65 7.73 12.36
N ASP A 73 15.18 6.95 13.31
CA ASP A 73 15.99 5.73 13.09
C ASP A 73 15.19 4.53 12.51
N SER A 74 14.13 4.78 11.75
CA SER A 74 13.17 3.77 11.29
C SER A 74 13.42 3.26 9.86
N PHE A 75 14.61 3.43 9.29
CA PHE A 75 14.91 3.07 7.88
C PHE A 75 14.52 1.63 7.50
N ALA A 76 14.83 0.65 8.37
CA ALA A 76 14.45 -0.74 8.14
C ALA A 76 12.93 -0.97 8.14
N THR A 77 12.18 -0.15 8.87
CA THR A 77 10.72 -0.16 8.89
C THR A 77 10.15 0.44 7.61
N ILE A 78 10.76 1.52 7.09
CA ILE A 78 10.38 2.16 5.80
C ILE A 78 10.43 1.14 4.67
N TRP A 79 11.57 0.45 4.55
CA TRP A 79 11.79 -0.50 3.47
C TRP A 79 10.76 -1.63 3.49
N LYS A 80 10.42 -2.11 4.69
CA LYS A 80 9.36 -3.11 4.89
C LYS A 80 7.99 -2.57 4.49
N MET A 81 7.64 -1.35 4.89
CA MET A 81 6.37 -0.71 4.54
C MET A 81 6.25 -0.46 3.04
N PHE A 82 7.33 -0.03 2.38
CA PHE A 82 7.37 0.15 0.93
C PHE A 82 7.13 -1.16 0.19
N GLY A 83 7.81 -2.24 0.60
CA GLY A 83 7.60 -3.57 0.02
C GLY A 83 6.16 -4.06 0.16
N ILE A 84 5.55 -3.86 1.33
CA ILE A 84 4.16 -4.22 1.59
C ILE A 84 3.20 -3.39 0.73
N GLY A 85 3.41 -2.07 0.62
CA GLY A 85 2.58 -1.19 -0.22
C GLY A 85 2.57 -1.65 -1.68
N ASN A 86 3.71 -2.03 -2.22
CA ASN A 86 3.83 -2.55 -3.59
C ASN A 86 3.08 -3.87 -3.77
N GLN A 87 3.11 -4.76 -2.77
CA GLN A 87 2.34 -6.00 -2.79
C GLN A 87 0.83 -5.72 -2.81
N MET A 88 0.36 -4.73 -2.05
CA MET A 88 -1.06 -4.34 -2.04
C MET A 88 -1.51 -3.70 -3.36
N LEU A 89 -0.69 -2.84 -3.97
CA LEU A 89 -0.97 -2.28 -5.30
C LEU A 89 -1.02 -3.38 -6.37
N ALA A 90 -0.10 -4.35 -6.32
CA ALA A 90 -0.09 -5.49 -7.23
C ALA A 90 -1.37 -6.33 -7.11
N VAL A 91 -1.85 -6.57 -5.88
CA VAL A 91 -3.10 -7.30 -5.63
C VAL A 91 -4.31 -6.57 -6.21
N ILE A 92 -4.41 -5.25 -6.00
CA ILE A 92 -5.52 -4.44 -6.55
C ILE A 92 -5.47 -4.43 -8.08
N ALA A 93 -4.29 -4.23 -8.68
CA ALA A 93 -4.11 -4.26 -10.12
C ALA A 93 -4.54 -5.61 -10.71
N LEU A 94 -4.07 -6.72 -10.15
CA LEU A 94 -4.44 -8.07 -10.57
C LEU A 94 -5.95 -8.33 -10.37
N ALA A 95 -6.57 -7.77 -9.33
CA ALA A 95 -8.01 -7.90 -9.10
C ALA A 95 -8.83 -7.14 -10.16
N ILE A 96 -8.37 -5.96 -10.57
CA ILE A 96 -8.98 -5.18 -11.66
C ILE A 96 -8.83 -5.93 -12.99
N VAL A 97 -7.63 -6.42 -13.32
CA VAL A 97 -7.40 -7.19 -14.56
C VAL A 97 -8.22 -8.48 -14.56
N SER A 98 -8.31 -9.18 -13.42
CA SER A 98 -9.18 -10.36 -13.28
C SER A 98 -10.64 -10.02 -13.52
N ALA A 99 -11.12 -8.90 -12.97
CA ALA A 99 -12.48 -8.42 -13.19
C ALA A 99 -12.79 -8.13 -14.66
N PHE A 100 -11.84 -7.48 -15.34
CA PHE A 100 -11.87 -7.17 -16.75
C PHE A 100 -11.91 -8.45 -17.60
N LEU A 101 -11.06 -9.43 -17.32
CA LEU A 101 -10.99 -10.68 -18.08
C LEU A 101 -12.28 -11.52 -17.97
N VAL A 102 -12.92 -11.49 -16.80
CA VAL A 102 -14.23 -12.11 -16.60
C VAL A 102 -15.32 -11.36 -17.37
N ARG A 103 -15.25 -10.03 -17.46
CA ARG A 103 -16.20 -9.20 -18.23
C ARG A 103 -16.14 -9.53 -19.71
N GLU A 104 -14.95 -9.76 -20.26
CA GLU A 104 -14.72 -10.13 -21.66
C GLU A 104 -15.05 -11.60 -21.98
N GLY A 105 -15.61 -12.37 -21.05
CA GLY A 105 -15.93 -13.79 -21.24
C GLY A 105 -14.71 -14.72 -21.33
N LYS A 106 -13.48 -14.19 -21.19
CA LYS A 106 -12.20 -14.90 -21.34
C LYS A 106 -11.80 -15.69 -20.10
N ARG A 107 -12.74 -16.45 -19.50
CA ARG A 107 -12.52 -17.22 -18.25
C ARG A 107 -11.35 -18.21 -18.33
N LYS A 108 -11.04 -18.74 -19.52
CA LYS A 108 -9.90 -19.63 -19.75
C LYS A 108 -8.54 -18.99 -19.41
N TYR A 109 -8.41 -17.66 -19.48
CA TYR A 109 -7.16 -16.95 -19.22
C TYR A 109 -7.04 -16.43 -17.78
N LEU A 110 -8.04 -16.72 -16.94
CA LEU A 110 -8.15 -16.19 -15.58
C LEU A 110 -7.06 -16.72 -14.64
N TRP A 111 -6.44 -17.86 -14.97
CA TRP A 111 -5.28 -18.38 -14.26
C TRP A 111 -4.07 -17.44 -14.34
N VAL A 112 -3.92 -16.67 -15.42
CA VAL A 112 -2.79 -15.74 -15.63
C VAL A 112 -2.79 -14.62 -14.58
N THR A 113 -3.97 -14.25 -14.08
CA THR A 113 -4.09 -13.23 -13.03
C THR A 113 -4.23 -13.83 -11.64
N ILE A 114 -4.94 -14.96 -11.48
CA ILE A 114 -5.07 -15.63 -10.18
C ILE A 114 -3.72 -16.16 -9.68
N ALA A 115 -2.91 -16.79 -10.53
CA ALA A 115 -1.67 -17.43 -10.11
C ALA A 115 -0.68 -16.43 -9.47
N PRO A 116 -0.30 -15.30 -10.12
CA PRO A 116 0.56 -14.31 -9.48
C PRO A 116 -0.13 -13.64 -8.28
N MET A 117 -1.45 -13.45 -8.32
CA MET A 117 -2.18 -12.88 -7.18
C MET A 117 -2.12 -13.80 -5.96
N ALA A 118 -2.23 -15.12 -6.15
CA ALA A 118 -2.13 -16.10 -5.08
C ALA A 118 -0.73 -16.06 -4.42
N VAL A 119 0.33 -15.93 -5.21
CA VAL A 119 1.71 -15.82 -4.69
C VAL A 119 1.89 -14.54 -3.86
N VAL A 120 1.40 -13.40 -4.33
CA VAL A 120 1.49 -12.15 -3.56
C VAL A 120 0.63 -12.22 -2.29
N MET A 121 -0.53 -12.88 -2.36
CA MET A 121 -1.38 -13.10 -1.19
C MET A 121 -0.75 -14.03 -0.14
N THR A 122 -0.11 -15.13 -0.55
CA THR A 122 0.56 -16.04 0.39
C THR A 122 1.75 -15.39 1.05
N THR A 123 2.61 -14.70 0.27
CA THR A 123 3.77 -13.99 0.82
C THR A 123 3.38 -12.88 1.80
N THR A 124 2.31 -12.14 1.51
CA THR A 124 1.74 -11.14 2.44
C THR A 124 1.17 -11.81 3.69
N GLY A 125 0.42 -12.89 3.54
CA GLY A 125 -0.20 -13.63 4.65
C GLY A 125 0.82 -14.27 5.59
N THR A 126 1.89 -14.86 5.05
CA THR A 126 3.00 -15.42 5.84
C THR A 126 3.74 -14.33 6.60
N SER A 127 3.99 -13.18 5.98
CA SER A 127 4.63 -12.04 6.64
C SER A 127 3.78 -11.52 7.82
N ALA A 128 2.46 -11.44 7.65
CA ALA A 128 1.55 -11.06 8.72
C ALA A 128 1.58 -12.05 9.89
N ALA A 129 1.60 -13.35 9.63
CA ALA A 129 1.67 -14.38 10.67
C ALA A 129 2.96 -14.30 11.49
N ILE A 130 4.12 -14.12 10.84
CA ILE A 130 5.42 -13.97 11.51
C ILE A 130 5.44 -12.72 12.39
N MET A 131 4.89 -11.60 11.90
CA MET A 131 4.84 -10.36 12.68
C MET A 131 3.86 -10.45 13.87
N LEU A 132 2.75 -11.19 13.73
CA LEU A 132 1.81 -11.44 14.83
C LEU A 132 2.46 -12.28 15.95
N ALA A 133 3.24 -13.30 15.57
CA ALA A 133 4.00 -14.12 16.53
C ALA A 133 5.06 -13.28 17.26
N GLY A 134 5.79 -12.43 16.55
CA GLY A 134 6.76 -11.50 17.14
C GLY A 134 6.12 -10.49 18.10
N LEU A 135 4.87 -10.08 17.82
CA LEU A 135 4.10 -9.16 18.69
C LEU A 135 3.68 -9.83 20.00
N VAL A 136 3.19 -11.07 19.95
CA VAL A 136 2.86 -11.86 21.14
C VAL A 136 4.11 -12.03 22.01
N GLN A 137 5.25 -12.34 21.38
CA GLN A 137 6.51 -12.49 22.08
C GLN A 137 6.97 -11.17 22.73
N GLY A 138 6.85 -10.04 22.01
CA GLY A 138 7.13 -8.71 22.54
C GLY A 138 6.25 -8.32 23.73
N ILE A 139 4.94 -8.57 23.66
CA ILE A 139 4.02 -8.32 24.79
C ILE A 139 4.35 -9.22 25.98
N VAL A 140 4.63 -10.50 25.77
CA VAL A 140 4.96 -11.47 26.83
C VAL A 140 6.27 -11.09 27.52
N THR A 141 7.30 -10.68 26.79
CA THR A 141 8.59 -10.25 27.38
C THR A 141 8.45 -8.93 28.14
N GLN A 142 7.58 -8.01 27.69
CA GLN A 142 7.35 -6.71 28.32
C GLN A 142 6.42 -6.78 29.55
N LEU A 143 5.54 -7.78 29.62
CA LEU A 143 4.78 -8.11 30.83
C LEU A 143 5.67 -8.64 31.96
N GLY A 144 6.86 -9.15 31.63
CA GLY A 144 7.83 -9.69 32.59
C GLY A 144 8.86 -8.70 33.17
N ASN A 145 8.99 -7.48 32.64
CA ASN A 145 10.00 -6.50 33.11
C ASN A 145 9.36 -5.13 33.45
N PRO A 146 9.05 -4.86 34.73
CA PRO A 146 8.23 -3.71 35.11
C PRO A 146 9.08 -2.48 35.47
N SER A 147 9.67 -1.77 34.50
CA SER A 147 10.28 -0.46 34.79
C SER A 147 10.17 0.58 33.67
N GLY A 148 9.37 1.62 33.95
CA GLY A 148 9.74 3.03 33.79
C GLY A 148 9.69 3.68 32.39
N LYS A 149 8.67 4.54 32.14
CA LYS A 149 8.52 5.56 31.07
C LYS A 149 8.71 5.15 29.59
N GLU A 150 9.57 4.21 29.24
CA GLU A 150 9.68 3.61 27.90
C GLU A 150 8.48 2.72 27.54
N ARG A 151 7.71 2.28 28.55
CA ARG A 151 6.50 1.46 28.40
C ARG A 151 5.46 2.10 27.47
N ASN A 152 5.17 3.39 27.61
CA ASN A 152 4.13 4.00 26.78
C ASN A 152 4.56 4.15 25.31
N THR A 153 5.84 4.44 25.05
CA THR A 153 6.38 4.52 23.69
C THR A 153 6.51 3.14 23.04
N LEU A 154 6.94 2.13 23.79
CA LEU A 154 7.02 0.75 23.32
C LEU A 154 5.64 0.13 23.11
N LEU A 155 4.68 0.37 24.01
CA LEU A 155 3.30 -0.05 23.84
C LEU A 155 2.66 0.67 22.66
N PHE A 156 2.86 1.99 22.51
CA PHE A 156 2.36 2.73 21.35
C PHE A 156 2.92 2.18 20.03
N ASN A 157 4.23 1.93 19.95
CA ASN A 157 4.85 1.32 18.77
C ASN A 157 4.32 -0.11 18.52
N SER A 158 4.15 -0.91 19.57
CA SER A 158 3.61 -2.28 19.46
C SER A 158 2.13 -2.28 19.06
N THR A 159 1.35 -1.32 19.54
CA THR A 159 -0.07 -1.14 19.18
C THR A 159 -0.23 -0.62 17.77
N LEU A 160 0.57 0.35 17.32
CA LEU A 160 0.57 0.80 15.92
C LEU A 160 0.95 -0.35 14.97
N GLN A 161 1.96 -1.14 15.34
CA GLN A 161 2.35 -2.31 14.58
C GLN A 161 1.24 -3.37 14.56
N ALA A 162 0.54 -3.58 15.68
CA ALA A 162 -0.64 -4.45 15.76
C ALA A 162 -1.73 -4.01 14.79
N ILE A 163 -2.08 -2.72 14.81
CA ILE A 163 -3.13 -2.14 13.96
C ILE A 163 -2.80 -2.38 12.48
N ILE A 164 -1.55 -2.15 12.08
CA ILE A 164 -1.12 -2.34 10.69
C ILE A 164 -1.19 -3.81 10.29
N ILE A 165 -0.71 -4.74 11.14
CA ILE A 165 -0.77 -6.19 10.87
C ILE A 165 -2.23 -6.65 10.76
N THR A 166 -3.09 -6.23 11.69
CA THR A 166 -4.52 -6.56 11.64
C THR A 166 -5.18 -6.01 10.39
N ALA A 167 -4.90 -4.76 10.01
CA ALA A 167 -5.41 -4.17 8.78
C ALA A 167 -4.95 -4.94 7.53
N MET A 168 -3.70 -5.41 7.50
CA MET A 168 -3.17 -6.24 6.42
C MET A 168 -3.85 -7.61 6.34
N VAL A 169 -4.03 -8.30 7.46
CA VAL A 169 -4.73 -9.61 7.51
C VAL A 169 -6.17 -9.46 7.05
N VAL A 170 -6.86 -8.41 7.51
CA VAL A 170 -8.23 -8.08 7.09
C VAL A 170 -8.28 -7.80 5.58
N THR A 171 -7.33 -7.04 5.05
CA THR A 171 -7.27 -6.74 3.60
C THR A 171 -7.03 -8.01 2.79
N ALA A 172 -6.10 -8.87 3.22
CA ALA A 172 -5.86 -10.16 2.57
C ALA A 172 -7.12 -11.04 2.57
N ALA A 173 -7.82 -11.14 3.71
CA ALA A 173 -9.06 -11.88 3.82
C ALA A 173 -10.17 -11.30 2.92
N ILE A 174 -10.34 -9.97 2.89
CA ILE A 174 -11.31 -9.29 2.03
C ILE A 174 -11.02 -9.61 0.56
N VAL A 175 -9.76 -9.59 0.12
CA VAL A 175 -9.38 -9.91 -1.27
C VAL A 175 -9.70 -11.36 -1.61
N ILE A 176 -9.32 -12.32 -0.75
CA ILE A 176 -9.62 -13.75 -0.94
C ILE A 176 -11.13 -13.96 -1.08
N VAL A 177 -11.92 -13.38 -0.19
CA VAL A 177 -13.39 -13.51 -0.19
C VAL A 177 -14.01 -12.79 -1.38
N SER A 178 -13.48 -11.64 -1.78
CA SER A 178 -13.96 -10.89 -2.95
C SER A 178 -13.68 -11.66 -4.24
N MET A 179 -12.54 -12.33 -4.33
CA MET A 179 -12.19 -13.14 -5.50
C MET A 179 -13.01 -14.42 -5.57
N ALA A 180 -13.14 -15.14 -4.45
CA ALA A 180 -14.00 -16.33 -4.36
C ALA A 180 -15.44 -16.00 -4.77
N ARG A 181 -16.00 -14.90 -4.26
CA ARG A 181 -17.33 -14.41 -4.66
C ARG A 181 -17.42 -14.04 -6.13
N LYS A 182 -16.39 -13.42 -6.71
CA LYS A 182 -16.40 -12.99 -8.12
C LYS A 182 -16.26 -14.13 -9.11
N VAL A 183 -15.50 -15.16 -8.75
CA VAL A 183 -15.35 -16.40 -9.53
C VAL A 183 -16.63 -17.24 -9.44
N TRP A 184 -17.23 -17.35 -8.25
CA TRP A 184 -18.41 -18.20 -8.02
C TRP A 184 -19.75 -17.53 -8.43
N GLY A 185 -19.90 -16.22 -8.16
CA GLY A 185 -21.13 -15.47 -8.40
C GLY A 185 -21.48 -15.29 -9.87
N ARG A 186 -20.49 -15.25 -10.76
CA ARG A 186 -20.73 -15.20 -12.21
C ARG A 186 -21.01 -16.56 -12.84
N GLY A 187 -21.15 -17.62 -12.04
CA GLY A 187 -21.79 -18.86 -12.47
C GLY A 187 -23.29 -18.70 -12.77
N ARG A 188 -23.93 -17.57 -12.40
CA ARG A 188 -25.40 -17.44 -12.49
C ARG A 188 -25.99 -16.08 -12.91
N GLY A 189 -25.19 -15.08 -13.27
CA GLY A 189 -25.74 -13.80 -13.75
C GLY A 189 -24.66 -12.89 -14.31
N GLY A 190 -24.56 -12.82 -15.63
CA GLY A 190 -24.11 -11.59 -16.28
C GLY A 190 -25.32 -10.67 -16.30
N ASP A 191 -25.20 -9.45 -15.76
CA ASP A 191 -25.83 -8.22 -16.29
C ASP A 191 -25.64 -7.01 -15.33
N ASP A 192 -25.34 -7.20 -14.05
CA ASP A 192 -25.37 -6.08 -13.08
C ASP A 192 -24.10 -5.21 -12.97
N ALA A 193 -23.11 -5.40 -13.85
CA ALA A 193 -21.85 -4.62 -13.80
C ALA A 193 -21.90 -3.32 -14.64
N ALA A 194 -22.94 -3.10 -15.43
CA ALA A 194 -23.07 -1.92 -16.30
C ALA A 194 -23.33 -0.61 -15.53
N SER A 195 -23.82 -0.70 -14.29
CA SER A 195 -24.23 0.45 -13.47
C SER A 195 -23.20 0.92 -12.45
N ALA A 196 -22.16 0.13 -12.15
CA ALA A 196 -21.24 0.42 -11.04
C ALA A 196 -20.06 1.34 -11.39
N PHE A 197 -19.71 1.50 -12.68
CA PHE A 197 -18.58 2.35 -13.12
C PHE A 197 -18.88 3.04 -14.47
N PRO A 198 -19.51 4.23 -14.45
CA PRO A 198 -19.86 4.99 -15.66
C PRO A 198 -18.65 5.36 -16.55
N VAL A 199 -17.44 5.41 -15.97
CA VAL A 199 -16.20 5.83 -16.65
C VAL A 199 -15.67 4.79 -17.65
N LEU A 200 -16.15 3.53 -17.57
CA LEU A 200 -15.71 2.43 -18.44
C LEU A 200 -16.78 2.00 -19.46
N GLN A 201 -17.76 2.88 -19.72
CA GLN A 201 -18.65 2.70 -20.85
C GLN A 201 -17.90 3.11 -22.12
N PRO A 202 -17.80 2.24 -23.14
CA PRO A 202 -17.28 2.66 -24.43
C PRO A 202 -18.18 3.79 -24.94
N ALA A 203 -17.56 4.89 -25.37
CA ALA A 203 -18.28 5.99 -26.01
C ALA A 203 -19.12 5.39 -27.14
N ALA A 204 -20.44 5.60 -27.08
CA ALA A 204 -21.35 5.16 -28.12
C ALA A 204 -20.88 5.76 -29.45
N THR A 205 -20.32 4.91 -30.31
CA THR A 205 -20.03 5.25 -31.70
C THR A 205 -21.37 5.34 -32.42
N GLY A 206 -21.81 6.57 -32.67
CA GLY A 206 -22.75 6.89 -33.75
C GLY A 206 -22.04 6.97 -35.07
#